data_AF-A0A8S3YGT2-F1
#
_entry.id   AF-A0A8S3YGT2-F1
#
_cell.length_a   1.000
_cell.length_b   1.000
_cell.length_c   1.000
_cell.angle_alpha   90.00
_cell.angle_beta   90.00
_cell.angle_gamma   90.00
#
_symmetry.space_group_name_H-M   'P 1'
#
loop_
_entity.id
_entity.type
_entity.pdbx_description
1 polymer ?
#
loop_
_entity_poly.entity_id
_entity_poly.type
_entity_poly.pdbx_seq_one_letter_code
_entity_poly.pdbx_strand_id
1 'polypeptide(L)'
;MVIYVLPAIILPGLVLNLVSCLVFTSKELKNFSSSIYIFALLVSDTGVLIGLLFVWLEAIGYQVNHLNGVCQVWYVVCITVENYITICHPISFMVMCTKRRAVIVVTCILLLSLLLYIITPIATGVASPRSDKEVGKCWVRSEWMSVMHMMTYLDSLVTLLVPLIAVTGMLITIVLSIIHRSRWKKRLSSLPVLETAEMTPITDSKRTGAHASAQFRVAKMLFALSVSYVIMNSPSQVSRLYYLIRPRNPGDSEMTHSEGLIQLVLLYISYAHHASKFWIFVIVSKNFLKNLKQTVAELTKCRC
;
A
#
# COMPACT_ATOMS: atom_id res chain seq x y z
N MET A 1 -11.65 6.80 22.11
CA MET A 1 -11.06 5.79 21.21
C MET A 1 -9.68 6.20 20.70
N VAL A 2 -9.51 7.40 20.12
CA VAL A 2 -8.26 7.89 19.51
C VAL A 2 -7.04 7.75 20.45
N ILE A 3 -7.17 8.16 21.72
CA ILE A 3 -6.05 8.16 22.67
C ILE A 3 -5.48 6.76 22.94
N TYR A 4 -6.30 5.72 22.94
CA TYR A 4 -5.89 4.35 23.31
C TYR A 4 -5.71 3.42 22.11
N VAL A 5 -6.60 3.47 21.14
CA VAL A 5 -6.60 2.56 19.98
C VAL A 5 -5.53 2.96 18.97
N LEU A 6 -5.37 4.25 18.72
CA LEU A 6 -4.43 4.76 17.72
C LEU A 6 -2.96 4.43 18.02
N PRO A 7 -2.41 4.65 19.24
CA PRO A 7 -1.02 4.30 19.54
C PRO A 7 -0.79 2.78 19.57
N ALA A 8 -1.81 1.99 19.94
CA ALA A 8 -1.75 0.53 19.88
C ALA A 8 -1.61 0.00 18.45
N ILE A 9 -2.06 0.76 17.44
CA ILE A 9 -1.84 0.46 16.02
C ILE A 9 -0.49 1.03 15.55
N ILE A 10 -0.20 2.29 15.87
CA ILE A 10 0.97 3.01 15.36
C ILE A 10 2.28 2.40 15.87
N LEU A 11 2.43 2.22 17.19
CA LEU A 11 3.72 1.83 17.77
C LEU A 11 4.19 0.45 17.26
N PRO A 12 3.34 -0.61 17.30
CA PRO A 12 3.72 -1.88 16.70
C PRO A 12 3.88 -1.77 15.18
N GLY A 13 3.01 -1.01 14.51
CA GLY A 13 3.06 -0.84 13.06
C GLY A 13 4.40 -0.26 12.58
N LEU A 14 4.88 0.82 13.22
CA LEU A 14 6.16 1.44 12.89
C LEU A 14 7.32 0.46 13.10
N VAL A 15 7.37 -0.22 14.24
CA VAL A 15 8.42 -1.19 14.54
C VAL A 15 8.42 -2.34 13.54
N LEU A 16 7.26 -2.93 13.27
CA LEU A 16 7.12 -4.11 12.40
C LEU A 16 7.34 -3.77 10.92
N ASN A 17 6.97 -2.57 10.47
CA ASN A 17 7.27 -2.10 9.11
C ASN A 17 8.77 -1.81 8.96
N LEU A 18 9.43 -1.21 9.95
CA LEU A 18 10.89 -1.04 9.95
C LEU A 18 11.63 -2.37 9.90
N VAL A 19 11.24 -3.35 10.73
CA VAL A 19 11.82 -4.70 10.68
C VAL A 19 11.61 -5.32 9.29
N SER A 20 10.43 -5.16 8.71
CA SER A 20 10.16 -5.65 7.36
C SER A 20 11.06 -4.98 6.31
N CYS A 21 11.27 -3.66 6.38
CA CYS A 21 12.20 -2.93 5.52
C CYS A 21 13.63 -3.47 5.62
N LEU A 22 14.11 -3.75 6.84
CA LEU A 22 15.43 -4.35 7.06
C LEU A 22 15.54 -5.75 6.44
N VAL A 23 14.49 -6.57 6.57
CA VAL A 23 14.46 -7.91 5.96
C VAL A 23 14.47 -7.83 4.43
N PHE A 24 13.71 -6.93 3.81
CA PHE A 24 13.68 -6.78 2.34
C PHE A 24 14.93 -6.11 1.76
N THR A 25 15.71 -5.42 2.58
CA THR A 25 17.01 -4.85 2.16
C THR A 25 18.17 -5.84 2.27
N SER A 26 17.94 -7.05 2.82
CA SER A 26 18.94 -8.12 2.89
C SER A 26 19.48 -8.53 1.52
N LYS A 27 20.74 -8.99 1.47
CA LYS A 27 21.43 -9.37 0.22
C LYS A 27 20.68 -10.46 -0.56
N GLU A 28 19.99 -11.38 0.12
CA GLU A 28 19.22 -12.45 -0.54
C GLU A 28 17.96 -11.92 -1.23
N LEU A 29 17.27 -10.93 -0.63
CA LEU A 29 15.97 -10.44 -1.12
C LEU A 29 16.08 -9.22 -2.03
N LYS A 30 17.12 -8.38 -1.88
CA LYS A 30 17.33 -7.14 -2.67
C LYS A 30 17.53 -7.36 -4.17
N ASN A 31 17.82 -8.58 -4.59
CA ASN A 31 18.04 -8.92 -6.00
C ASN A 31 16.74 -9.18 -6.78
N PHE A 32 15.62 -9.40 -6.09
CA PHE A 32 14.32 -9.57 -6.74
C PHE A 32 13.69 -8.21 -7.05
N SER A 33 13.14 -8.07 -8.26
CA SER A 33 12.40 -6.86 -8.69
C SER A 33 11.18 -6.58 -7.81
N SER A 34 10.53 -7.62 -7.27
CA SER A 34 9.38 -7.52 -6.37
C SER A 34 9.71 -6.88 -5.03
N SER A 35 10.89 -7.15 -4.48
CA SER A 35 11.33 -6.60 -3.20
C SER A 35 11.42 -5.08 -3.22
N ILE A 36 11.69 -4.46 -4.38
CA ILE A 36 11.73 -2.99 -4.52
C ILE A 36 10.34 -2.39 -4.32
N TYR A 37 9.31 -2.97 -4.93
CA TYR A 37 7.93 -2.51 -4.76
C TYR A 37 7.44 -2.71 -3.33
N ILE A 38 7.72 -3.87 -2.74
CA ILE A 38 7.34 -4.18 -1.36
C ILE A 38 8.06 -3.26 -0.37
N PHE A 39 9.34 -3.00 -0.58
CA PHE A 39 10.10 -2.05 0.23
C PHE A 39 9.48 -0.66 0.16
N ALA A 40 9.19 -0.17 -1.04
CA ALA A 40 8.62 1.14 -1.19
C ALA A 40 7.18 1.22 -0.66
N LEU A 41 6.39 0.13 -0.74
CA LEU A 41 5.10 0.00 -0.05
C LEU A 41 5.26 0.16 1.47
N LEU A 42 6.23 -0.54 2.08
CA LEU A 42 6.51 -0.45 3.52
C LEU A 42 6.98 0.94 3.96
N VAL A 43 7.80 1.62 3.14
CA VAL A 43 8.20 3.01 3.38
C VAL A 43 6.97 3.92 3.36
N SER A 44 6.08 3.71 2.40
CA SER A 44 4.82 4.44 2.34
C SER A 44 3.93 4.19 3.56
N ASP A 45 3.69 2.94 3.93
CA ASP A 45 2.90 2.60 5.12
C ASP A 45 3.51 3.20 6.40
N THR A 46 4.84 3.26 6.49
CA THR A 46 5.55 3.95 7.58
C THR A 46 5.24 5.45 7.58
N GLY A 47 5.21 6.10 6.41
CA GLY A 47 4.80 7.49 6.26
C GLY A 47 3.36 7.74 6.75
N VAL A 48 2.42 6.86 6.42
CA VAL A 48 1.03 6.95 6.91
C VAL A 48 0.98 6.85 8.42
N LEU A 49 1.67 5.87 9.00
CA LEU A 49 1.70 5.67 10.46
C LEU A 49 2.35 6.86 11.20
N ILE A 50 3.33 7.52 10.59
CA ILE A 50 3.90 8.77 11.12
C ILE A 50 2.88 9.92 11.01
N GLY A 51 2.14 10.02 9.90
CA GLY A 51 1.03 10.97 9.78
C GLY A 51 -0.01 10.78 10.90
N LEU A 52 -0.39 9.52 11.16
CA LEU A 52 -1.30 9.16 12.25
C LEU A 52 -0.69 9.44 13.64
N LEU A 53 0.63 9.35 13.79
CA LEU A 53 1.31 9.74 15.03
C LEU A 53 1.08 11.21 15.35
N PHE A 54 1.09 12.10 14.34
CA PHE A 54 0.77 13.51 14.62
C PHE A 54 -0.69 13.73 14.97
N VAL A 55 -1.61 13.01 14.32
CA VAL A 55 -3.03 13.04 14.70
C VAL A 55 -3.21 12.61 16.16
N TRP A 56 -2.48 11.59 16.60
CA TRP A 56 -2.48 11.16 18.00
C TRP A 56 -1.86 12.19 18.95
N LEU A 57 -0.74 12.82 18.55
CA LEU A 57 -0.10 13.89 19.34
C LEU A 57 -1.04 15.06 19.54
N GLU A 58 -1.77 15.46 18.50
CA GLU A 58 -2.80 16.50 18.56
C GLU A 58 -3.93 16.11 19.54
N ALA A 59 -4.37 14.85 19.50
CA ALA A 59 -5.40 14.34 20.43
C ALA A 59 -4.96 14.33 21.90
N ILE A 60 -3.65 14.36 22.18
CA ILE A 60 -3.08 14.46 23.54
C ILE A 60 -2.78 15.91 23.93
N GLY A 61 -2.97 16.87 23.01
CA GLY A 61 -2.79 18.30 23.24
C GLY A 61 -1.51 18.89 22.65
N TYR A 62 -0.70 18.10 21.93
CA TYR A 62 0.48 18.59 21.21
C TYR A 62 0.13 18.95 19.76
N GLN A 63 -0.12 20.24 19.51
CA GLN A 63 -0.55 20.76 18.21
C GLN A 63 0.61 20.98 17.21
N VAL A 64 1.49 19.98 17.08
CA VAL A 64 2.66 20.03 16.17
C VAL A 64 2.22 20.19 14.71
N ASN A 65 1.05 19.63 14.35
CA ASN A 65 0.41 19.76 13.03
C ASN A 65 0.04 21.19 12.62
N HIS A 66 -0.07 22.10 13.58
CA HIS A 66 -0.52 23.46 13.35
C HIS A 66 0.63 24.47 13.30
N LEU A 67 1.87 24.01 13.47
CA LEU A 67 3.05 24.84 13.26
C LEU A 67 3.19 25.19 11.78
N ASN A 68 3.48 26.46 11.51
CA ASN A 68 3.71 26.96 10.16
C ASN A 68 4.88 26.20 9.51
N GLY A 69 4.73 25.79 8.25
CA GLY A 69 5.68 24.91 7.54
C GLY A 69 5.52 23.42 7.84
N VAL A 70 5.28 23.02 9.11
CA VAL A 70 5.06 21.61 9.48
C VAL A 70 3.79 21.08 8.83
N CYS A 71 2.69 21.85 8.85
CA CYS A 71 1.46 21.43 8.19
C CYS A 71 1.64 21.21 6.68
N GLN A 72 2.25 22.17 5.99
CA GLN A 72 2.40 22.14 4.53
C GLN A 72 3.27 20.95 4.08
N VAL A 73 4.35 20.69 4.81
CA VAL A 73 5.25 19.57 4.53
C VAL A 73 4.55 18.24 4.80
N TRP A 74 3.90 18.07 5.95
CA TRP A 74 3.27 16.80 6.29
C TRP A 74 2.04 16.49 5.44
N TYR A 75 1.29 17.50 5.04
CA TYR A 75 0.16 17.30 4.15
C TYR A 75 0.63 16.80 2.76
N VAL A 76 1.75 17.32 2.25
CA VAL A 76 2.41 16.79 1.04
C VAL A 76 2.93 15.37 1.26
N VAL A 77 3.58 15.09 2.39
CA VAL A 77 4.07 13.75 2.71
C VAL A 77 2.92 12.75 2.76
N CYS A 78 1.83 13.05 3.47
CA CYS A 78 0.66 12.18 3.57
C CYS A 78 0.07 11.88 2.19
N ILE A 79 -0.15 12.91 1.37
CA ILE A 79 -0.74 12.75 0.04
C ILE A 79 0.18 12.01 -0.93
N THR A 80 1.47 12.33 -0.93
CA THR A 80 2.44 11.63 -1.80
C THR A 80 2.57 10.16 -1.42
N VAL A 81 2.53 9.86 -0.13
CA VAL A 81 2.51 8.50 0.42
C VAL A 81 1.23 7.75 0.04
N GLU A 82 0.05 8.35 0.22
CA GLU A 82 -1.24 7.74 -0.13
C GLU A 82 -1.31 7.42 -1.63
N ASN A 83 -0.93 8.38 -2.47
CA ASN A 83 -0.95 8.21 -3.93
C ASN A 83 0.14 7.26 -4.43
N TYR A 84 1.30 7.24 -3.78
CA TYR A 84 2.32 6.25 -4.06
C TYR A 84 1.81 4.83 -3.79
N ILE A 85 1.12 4.60 -2.67
CA ILE A 85 0.51 3.30 -2.34
C ILE A 85 -0.49 2.94 -3.42
N THR A 86 -1.43 3.82 -3.71
CA THR A 86 -2.48 3.56 -4.70
C THR A 86 -1.89 3.23 -6.06
N ILE A 87 -0.90 3.97 -6.56
CA ILE A 87 -0.41 3.84 -7.93
C ILE A 87 0.63 2.72 -8.06
N CYS A 88 1.50 2.51 -7.07
CA CYS A 88 2.57 1.49 -7.16
C CYS A 88 2.11 0.06 -6.86
N HIS A 89 1.07 -0.12 -6.05
CA HIS A 89 0.55 -1.43 -5.70
C HIS A 89 0.14 -2.29 -6.92
N PRO A 90 -0.56 -1.75 -7.95
CA PRO A 90 -0.89 -2.49 -9.18
C PRO A 90 0.20 -2.52 -10.24
N ILE A 91 1.00 -1.46 -10.44
CA ILE A 91 1.91 -1.42 -11.60
C ILE A 91 3.00 -2.50 -11.46
N SER A 92 3.26 -2.94 -10.21
CA SER A 92 4.12 -4.08 -9.91
C SER A 92 3.71 -5.39 -10.59
N PHE A 93 2.42 -5.63 -10.86
CA PHE A 93 1.97 -6.88 -11.50
C PHE A 93 1.97 -6.82 -13.03
N MET A 94 1.81 -5.63 -13.63
CA MET A 94 1.74 -5.46 -15.09
C MET A 94 3.12 -5.38 -15.78
N VAL A 95 4.14 -4.82 -15.12
CA VAL A 95 5.43 -4.47 -15.77
C VAL A 95 6.55 -5.48 -15.43
N MET A 96 6.20 -6.67 -14.95
CA MET A 96 7.15 -7.66 -14.42
C MET A 96 8.07 -8.24 -15.49
N CYS A 97 9.30 -7.71 -15.61
CA CYS A 97 10.40 -8.44 -16.27
C CYS A 97 11.77 -8.22 -15.63
N THR A 98 12.11 -7.01 -15.14
CA THR A 98 13.47 -6.73 -14.65
C THR A 98 13.54 -5.72 -13.51
N LYS A 99 14.60 -5.79 -12.70
CA LYS A 99 14.89 -4.86 -11.59
C LYS A 99 15.02 -3.41 -12.05
N ARG A 100 15.68 -3.17 -13.19
CA ARG A 100 15.88 -1.82 -13.77
C ARG A 100 14.55 -1.16 -14.13
N ARG A 101 13.63 -1.90 -14.73
CA ARG A 101 12.27 -1.40 -15.03
C ARG A 101 11.51 -1.07 -13.74
N ALA A 102 11.63 -1.91 -12.71
CA ALA A 102 10.97 -1.65 -11.42
C ALA A 102 11.44 -0.35 -10.77
N VAL A 103 12.75 -0.07 -10.76
CA VAL A 103 13.29 1.20 -10.22
C VAL A 103 12.78 2.38 -11.03
N ILE A 104 12.81 2.31 -12.37
CA ILE A 104 12.32 3.39 -13.23
C ILE A 104 10.85 3.67 -12.97
N VAL A 105 10.01 2.64 -12.95
CA VAL A 105 8.57 2.75 -12.71
C VAL A 105 8.29 3.39 -11.35
N VAL A 106 8.89 2.87 -10.27
CA VAL A 106 8.73 3.42 -8.91
C VAL A 106 9.16 4.89 -8.85
N THR A 107 10.28 5.24 -9.49
CA THR A 107 10.81 6.60 -9.50
C THR A 107 9.91 7.54 -10.31
N CYS A 108 9.46 7.12 -11.49
CA CYS A 108 8.55 7.91 -12.32
C CYS A 108 7.21 8.16 -11.63
N ILE A 109 6.66 7.16 -10.94
CA ILE A 109 5.42 7.31 -10.18
C ILE A 109 5.62 8.29 -9.03
N LEU A 110 6.71 8.16 -8.26
CA LEU A 110 7.02 9.09 -7.18
C LEU A 110 7.11 10.54 -7.68
N LEU A 111 7.81 10.77 -8.79
CA LEU A 111 7.94 12.10 -9.39
C LEU A 111 6.59 12.62 -9.91
N LEU A 112 5.78 11.78 -10.54
CA LEU A 112 4.45 12.16 -11.01
C LEU A 112 3.53 12.52 -9.85
N SER A 113 3.54 11.75 -8.76
CA SER A 113 2.78 12.06 -7.55
C SER A 113 3.22 13.40 -6.95
N LEU A 114 4.53 13.64 -6.84
CA LEU A 114 5.04 14.93 -6.35
C LEU A 114 4.59 16.11 -7.23
N LEU A 115 4.60 15.93 -8.56
CA LEU A 115 4.17 16.95 -9.50
C LEU A 115 2.67 17.24 -9.42
N LEU A 116 1.83 16.20 -9.35
CA LEU A 116 0.38 16.35 -9.26
C LEU A 116 -0.05 17.08 -7.98
N TYR A 117 0.67 16.87 -6.88
CA TYR A 117 0.34 17.42 -5.57
C TYR A 117 1.19 18.62 -5.14
N ILE A 118 1.89 19.25 -6.10
CA ILE A 118 2.68 20.46 -5.84
C ILE A 118 1.83 21.68 -5.47
N ILE A 119 0.54 21.67 -5.82
CA ILE A 119 -0.42 22.74 -5.51
C ILE A 119 -0.86 22.67 -4.04
N THR A 120 -0.76 21.51 -3.43
CA THR A 120 -1.21 21.24 -2.07
C THR A 120 -0.58 22.06 -0.94
N PRO A 121 0.76 22.27 -0.89
CA PRO A 121 1.37 23.14 0.11
C PRO A 121 1.00 24.62 -0.09
N ILE A 122 0.67 25.02 -1.34
CA ILE A 122 0.24 26.39 -1.67
C ILE A 122 -1.22 26.60 -1.23
N ALA A 123 -2.05 25.59 -1.45
CA ALA A 123 -3.47 25.59 -1.11
C ALA A 123 -3.75 25.42 0.39
N THR A 124 -2.75 25.02 1.20
CA THR A 124 -2.89 24.84 2.65
C THR A 124 -2.19 25.97 3.42
N GLY A 125 -2.82 26.46 4.48
CA GLY A 125 -2.26 27.51 5.31
C GLY A 125 -2.78 27.42 6.74
N VAL A 126 -2.06 28.05 7.67
CA VAL A 126 -2.54 28.22 9.05
C VAL A 126 -3.49 29.40 9.05
N ALA A 127 -4.78 29.13 9.29
CA ALA A 127 -5.80 30.16 9.46
C ALA A 127 -6.12 30.29 10.96
N SER A 128 -5.95 31.50 11.49
CA SER A 128 -6.39 31.80 12.85
C SER A 128 -7.90 32.00 12.88
N PRO A 129 -8.64 31.32 13.77
CA PRO A 129 -10.00 31.71 14.08
C PRO A 129 -10.03 33.19 14.50
N ARG A 130 -11.17 33.84 14.31
CA ARG A 130 -11.43 35.28 14.45
C ARG A 130 -11.20 35.87 15.86
N SER A 131 -10.55 35.15 16.77
CA SER A 131 -10.29 35.53 18.15
C SER A 131 -8.82 35.28 18.51
N ASP A 132 -8.14 36.32 19.01
CA ASP A 132 -6.69 36.38 19.37
C ASP A 132 -6.21 35.34 20.41
N LYS A 133 -7.08 34.41 20.85
CA LYS A 133 -6.80 33.40 21.87
C LYS A 133 -6.86 31.95 21.38
N GLU A 134 -7.23 31.71 20.12
CA GLU A 134 -7.27 30.35 19.57
C GLU A 134 -6.04 30.06 18.70
N VAL A 135 -5.42 28.89 18.94
CA VAL A 135 -4.29 28.42 18.15
C VAL A 135 -4.72 28.27 16.69
N GLY A 136 -3.95 28.86 15.77
CA GLY A 136 -4.24 28.80 14.34
C GLY A 136 -4.32 27.35 13.87
N LYS A 137 -5.40 26.99 13.17
CA LYS A 137 -5.58 25.63 12.66
C LYS A 137 -5.11 25.57 11.22
N CYS A 138 -4.47 24.47 10.85
CA CYS A 138 -4.14 24.27 9.44
C CYS A 138 -5.41 23.92 8.66
N TRP A 139 -5.69 24.71 7.63
CA TRP A 139 -6.90 24.57 6.82
C TRP A 139 -6.60 24.83 5.33
N VAL A 140 -7.46 24.30 4.46
CA VAL A 140 -7.39 24.54 3.01
C VAL A 140 -7.93 25.95 2.74
N ARG A 141 -7.17 26.77 2.01
CA ARG A 141 -7.60 28.11 1.58
C ARG A 141 -8.87 28.00 0.73
N SER A 142 -9.84 28.87 0.99
CA SER A 142 -11.17 28.83 0.32
C SER A 142 -11.08 28.86 -1.21
N GLU A 143 -10.12 29.61 -1.77
CA GLU A 143 -9.85 29.72 -3.21
C GLU A 143 -9.52 28.38 -3.89
N TRP A 144 -8.94 27.43 -3.14
CA TRP A 144 -8.45 26.15 -3.66
C TRP A 144 -9.32 24.97 -3.28
N MET A 145 -10.44 25.20 -2.59
CA MET A 145 -11.32 24.14 -2.08
C MET A 145 -11.92 23.29 -3.20
N SER A 146 -12.38 23.91 -4.29
CA SER A 146 -12.93 23.20 -5.46
C SER A 146 -11.88 22.32 -6.15
N VAL A 147 -10.64 22.80 -6.27
CA VAL A 147 -9.53 22.04 -6.85
C VAL A 147 -9.20 20.85 -5.94
N MET A 148 -9.12 21.06 -4.63
CA MET A 148 -8.86 19.98 -3.67
C MET A 148 -9.96 18.93 -3.62
N HIS A 149 -11.23 19.33 -3.73
CA HIS A 149 -12.34 18.38 -3.86
C HIS A 149 -12.24 17.55 -5.14
N MET A 150 -11.94 18.17 -6.29
CA MET A 150 -11.73 17.48 -7.56
C MET A 150 -10.57 16.47 -7.46
N MET A 151 -9.43 16.87 -6.87
CA MET A 151 -8.29 15.98 -6.68
C MET A 151 -8.61 14.83 -5.74
N THR A 152 -9.30 15.09 -4.63
CA THR A 152 -9.73 14.05 -3.66
C THR A 152 -10.70 13.05 -4.30
N TYR A 153 -11.58 13.52 -5.17
CA TYR A 153 -12.50 12.66 -5.92
C TYR A 153 -11.75 11.74 -6.90
N LEU A 154 -10.82 12.30 -7.67
CA LEU A 154 -9.99 11.51 -8.59
C LEU A 154 -9.13 10.50 -7.84
N ASP A 155 -8.48 10.91 -6.75
CA ASP A 155 -7.69 10.03 -5.90
C ASP A 155 -8.54 8.88 -5.35
N SER A 156 -9.74 9.17 -4.85
CA SER A 156 -10.67 8.15 -4.34
C SER A 156 -11.07 7.14 -5.43
N LEU A 157 -11.32 7.60 -6.66
CA LEU A 157 -11.62 6.71 -7.79
C LEU A 157 -10.44 5.82 -8.15
N VAL A 158 -9.24 6.39 -8.29
CA VAL A 158 -8.02 5.63 -8.61
C VAL A 158 -7.77 4.59 -7.51
N THR A 159 -7.88 5.00 -6.25
CA THR A 159 -7.68 4.20 -5.03
C THR A 159 -8.66 3.00 -4.90
N LEU A 160 -9.79 3.04 -5.59
CA LEU A 160 -10.77 1.95 -5.66
C LEU A 160 -10.65 1.10 -6.93
N LEU A 161 -10.49 1.73 -8.10
CA LEU A 161 -10.43 1.02 -9.38
C LEU A 161 -9.17 0.16 -9.49
N VAL A 162 -8.05 0.69 -9.01
CA VAL A 162 -6.75 0.05 -9.14
C VAL A 162 -6.68 -1.32 -8.44
N PRO A 163 -7.02 -1.46 -7.14
CA PRO A 163 -6.98 -2.75 -6.45
C PRO A 163 -7.95 -3.77 -7.07
N LEU A 164 -9.09 -3.31 -7.57
CA LEU A 164 -10.07 -4.15 -8.27
C LEU A 164 -9.49 -4.69 -9.58
N ILE A 165 -8.84 -3.84 -10.38
CA ILE A 165 -8.14 -4.27 -11.61
C ILE A 165 -7.01 -5.25 -11.28
N ALA A 166 -6.27 -5.04 -10.19
CA ALA A 166 -5.21 -5.94 -9.76
C ALA A 166 -5.76 -7.33 -9.38
N VAL A 167 -6.79 -7.39 -8.54
CA VAL A 167 -7.41 -8.66 -8.10
C VAL A 167 -8.02 -9.39 -9.29
N THR A 168 -8.78 -8.70 -10.13
CA THR A 168 -9.39 -9.29 -11.33
C THR A 168 -8.33 -9.80 -12.31
N GLY A 169 -7.28 -9.02 -12.59
CA GLY A 169 -6.17 -9.46 -13.42
C GLY A 169 -5.48 -10.71 -12.88
N MET A 170 -5.21 -10.76 -11.57
CA MET A 170 -4.63 -11.94 -10.94
C MET A 170 -5.55 -13.17 -11.05
N LEU A 171 -6.85 -13.02 -10.81
CA LEU A 171 -7.81 -14.11 -10.98
C LEU A 171 -7.86 -14.62 -12.43
N ILE A 172 -7.86 -13.70 -13.41
CA ILE A 172 -7.81 -14.04 -14.83
C ILE A 172 -6.53 -14.84 -15.15
N THR A 173 -5.35 -14.38 -14.71
CA THR A 173 -4.09 -15.10 -14.96
C THR A 173 -4.07 -16.50 -14.35
N ILE A 174 -4.65 -16.67 -13.16
CA ILE A 174 -4.79 -17.99 -12.50
C ILE A 174 -5.68 -18.90 -13.35
N VAL A 175 -6.86 -18.41 -13.76
CA VAL A 175 -7.79 -19.17 -14.60
C VAL A 175 -7.14 -19.57 -15.92
N LEU A 176 -6.47 -18.62 -16.61
CA LEU A 176 -5.77 -18.89 -17.86
C LEU A 176 -4.65 -19.93 -17.68
N SER A 177 -3.88 -19.85 -16.59
CA SER A 177 -2.82 -20.81 -16.28
C SER A 177 -3.35 -22.22 -16.04
N ILE A 178 -4.51 -22.34 -15.38
CA ILE A 178 -5.20 -23.61 -15.15
C ILE A 178 -5.73 -24.18 -16.47
N ILE A 179 -6.39 -23.36 -17.29
CA ILE A 179 -6.91 -23.77 -18.61
C ILE A 179 -5.77 -24.24 -19.51
N HIS A 180 -4.66 -23.50 -19.55
CA HIS A 180 -3.48 -23.89 -20.30
C HIS A 180 -2.97 -25.24 -19.81
N ARG A 181 -2.70 -25.39 -18.50
CA ARG A 181 -2.20 -26.67 -17.95
C ARG A 181 -3.14 -27.85 -18.21
N SER A 182 -4.45 -27.64 -18.15
CA SER A 182 -5.48 -28.64 -18.48
C SER A 182 -5.44 -29.05 -19.95
N ARG A 183 -5.36 -28.08 -20.87
CA ARG A 183 -5.24 -28.34 -22.32
C ARG A 183 -3.95 -29.07 -22.68
N TRP A 184 -2.83 -28.73 -22.05
CA TRP A 184 -1.55 -29.41 -22.26
C TRP A 184 -1.58 -30.85 -21.77
N LYS A 185 -2.17 -31.10 -20.58
CA LYS A 185 -2.33 -32.46 -20.06
C LYS A 185 -3.19 -33.33 -20.98
N LYS A 186 -4.27 -32.77 -21.55
CA LYS A 186 -5.12 -33.46 -22.55
C LYS A 186 -4.40 -33.76 -23.87
N ARG A 187 -3.54 -32.84 -24.36
CA ARG A 187 -2.74 -33.03 -25.58
C ARG A 187 -1.62 -34.07 -25.40
N LEU A 188 -1.05 -34.16 -24.21
CA LEU A 188 0.01 -35.13 -23.91
C LEU A 188 -0.54 -36.55 -23.74
N SER A 189 -1.78 -36.71 -23.25
CA SER A 189 -2.45 -38.01 -23.17
C SER A 189 -2.91 -38.58 -24.52
N SER A 190 -2.83 -37.81 -25.61
CA SER A 190 -3.21 -38.24 -26.97
C SER A 190 -2.02 -38.53 -27.89
N LEU A 191 -0.78 -38.45 -27.40
CA LEU A 191 0.43 -38.76 -28.17
C LEU A 191 0.87 -40.22 -27.90
N PRO A 192 1.07 -41.05 -28.94
CA PRO A 192 1.61 -42.40 -28.76
C PRO A 192 3.07 -42.30 -28.29
N VAL A 193 3.41 -43.05 -27.24
CA VAL A 193 4.76 -43.13 -26.69
C VAL A 193 5.68 -43.76 -27.74
N LEU A 194 6.44 -42.94 -28.46
CA LEU A 194 7.60 -43.39 -29.20
C LEU A 194 8.82 -43.18 -28.29
N GLU A 195 9.25 -44.27 -27.66
CA GLU A 195 10.60 -44.40 -27.11
C GLU A 195 11.59 -44.21 -28.27
N THR A 196 12.31 -43.10 -28.30
CA THR A 196 13.73 -43.05 -28.70
C THR A 196 14.28 -41.62 -28.64
N ALA A 197 15.59 -41.57 -28.38
CA ALA A 197 16.53 -40.48 -28.62
C ALA A 197 16.77 -39.45 -27.48
N GLU A 198 17.78 -39.83 -26.68
CA GLU A 198 18.95 -39.03 -26.33
C GLU A 198 18.85 -37.89 -25.30
N MET A 199 19.69 -38.09 -24.29
CA MET A 199 19.89 -37.29 -23.09
C MET A 199 20.95 -36.21 -23.37
N THR A 200 20.52 -34.95 -23.57
CA THR A 200 21.37 -33.74 -23.52
C THR A 200 20.61 -32.57 -22.84
N PRO A 201 21.29 -31.57 -22.25
CA PRO A 201 21.30 -31.39 -20.79
C PRO A 201 20.10 -30.64 -20.18
N ILE A 202 19.77 -31.09 -18.97
CA ILE A 202 18.73 -30.69 -18.01
C ILE A 202 18.89 -29.23 -17.47
N THR A 203 19.74 -28.40 -18.05
CA THR A 203 20.10 -27.07 -17.52
C THR A 203 19.05 -25.98 -17.79
N ASP A 204 18.42 -25.95 -18.96
CA ASP A 204 17.44 -24.89 -19.30
C ASP A 204 16.04 -25.11 -18.70
N SER A 205 15.63 -26.37 -18.56
CA SER A 205 14.36 -26.73 -17.88
C SER A 205 14.40 -26.39 -16.38
N LYS A 206 15.55 -26.61 -15.71
CA LYS A 206 15.74 -26.18 -14.32
C LYS A 206 15.70 -24.66 -14.16
N ARG A 207 16.30 -23.91 -15.08
CA ARG A 207 16.37 -22.44 -15.02
C ARG A 207 15.01 -21.78 -15.30
N THR A 208 14.26 -22.29 -16.27
CA THR A 208 12.88 -21.86 -16.56
C THR A 208 11.91 -22.25 -15.45
N GLY A 209 12.03 -23.45 -14.86
CA GLY A 209 11.25 -23.88 -13.68
C GLY A 209 11.55 -23.09 -12.41
N ALA A 210 12.81 -22.71 -12.17
CA ALA A 210 13.21 -21.84 -11.07
C ALA A 210 12.62 -20.41 -11.23
N HIS A 211 12.62 -19.87 -12.44
CA HIS A 211 11.99 -18.57 -12.72
C HIS A 211 10.46 -18.60 -12.55
N ALA A 212 9.79 -19.65 -13.05
CA ALA A 212 8.34 -19.81 -12.90
C ALA A 212 7.92 -19.95 -11.43
N SER A 213 8.67 -20.72 -10.64
CA SER A 213 8.40 -20.87 -9.20
C SER A 213 8.69 -19.59 -8.39
N ALA A 214 9.69 -18.80 -8.79
CA ALA A 214 9.94 -17.48 -8.21
C ALA A 214 8.82 -16.48 -8.53
N GLN A 215 8.34 -16.44 -9.78
CA GLN A 215 7.21 -15.59 -10.18
C GLN A 215 5.91 -15.98 -9.46
N PHE A 216 5.63 -17.28 -9.31
CA PHE A 216 4.47 -17.76 -8.56
C PHE A 216 4.51 -17.31 -7.08
N ARG A 217 5.69 -17.35 -6.45
CA ARG A 217 5.87 -16.90 -5.06
C ARG A 217 5.59 -15.42 -4.90
N VAL A 218 6.03 -14.60 -5.86
CA VAL A 218 5.76 -13.16 -5.90
C VAL A 218 4.28 -12.88 -6.13
N ALA A 219 3.66 -13.53 -7.13
CA ALA A 219 2.24 -13.39 -7.42
C ALA A 219 1.37 -13.72 -6.20
N LYS A 220 1.71 -14.77 -5.44
CA LYS A 220 1.02 -15.14 -4.20
C LYS A 220 1.09 -14.04 -3.13
N MET A 221 2.23 -13.39 -3.00
CA MET A 221 2.45 -12.30 -2.05
C MET A 221 1.69 -11.03 -2.45
N LEU A 222 1.75 -10.66 -3.73
CA LEU A 222 1.01 -9.53 -4.29
C LEU A 222 -0.51 -9.76 -4.22
N PHE A 223 -0.97 -10.99 -4.48
CA PHE A 223 -2.38 -11.36 -4.33
C PHE A 223 -2.86 -11.17 -2.90
N ALA A 224 -2.10 -11.66 -1.92
CA ALA A 224 -2.44 -11.47 -0.51
C ALA A 224 -2.48 -9.98 -0.12
N LEU A 225 -1.54 -9.18 -0.62
CA LEU A 225 -1.54 -7.73 -0.38
C LEU A 225 -2.76 -7.06 -0.99
N SER A 226 -3.13 -7.35 -2.24
CA SER A 226 -4.30 -6.75 -2.89
C SER A 226 -5.62 -7.19 -2.25
N VAL A 227 -5.74 -8.47 -1.89
CA VAL A 227 -6.92 -8.98 -1.16
C VAL A 227 -7.04 -8.32 0.21
N SER A 228 -5.94 -8.19 0.95
CA SER A 228 -5.94 -7.50 2.25
C SER A 228 -6.41 -6.04 2.13
N TYR A 229 -6.02 -5.37 1.04
CA TYR A 229 -6.45 -4.00 0.76
C TYR A 229 -7.95 -3.93 0.48
N VAL A 230 -8.48 -4.83 -0.37
CA VAL A 230 -9.92 -4.86 -0.69
C VAL A 230 -10.77 -5.15 0.53
N ILE A 231 -10.30 -6.00 1.44
CA ILE A 231 -11.06 -6.37 2.64
C ILE A 231 -10.98 -5.28 3.72
N MET A 232 -9.78 -4.77 4.01
CA MET A 232 -9.55 -3.90 5.18
C MET A 232 -9.62 -2.41 4.84
N ASN A 233 -9.15 -2.00 3.66
CA ASN A 233 -9.00 -0.59 3.31
C ASN A 233 -10.13 -0.07 2.41
N SER A 234 -10.52 -0.86 1.41
CA SER A 234 -11.55 -0.47 0.42
C SER A 234 -12.88 -0.01 1.04
N PRO A 235 -13.43 -0.66 2.10
CA PRO A 235 -14.72 -0.23 2.65
C PRO A 235 -14.70 1.21 3.19
N SER A 236 -13.61 1.60 3.85
CA SER A 236 -13.41 2.97 4.33
C SER A 236 -13.41 3.96 3.16
N GLN A 237 -12.66 3.64 2.10
CA GLN A 237 -12.54 4.50 0.91
C GLN A 237 -13.85 4.61 0.12
N VAL A 238 -14.62 3.52 0.00
CA VAL A 238 -15.97 3.55 -0.60
C VAL A 238 -16.91 4.43 0.22
N SER A 239 -16.90 4.28 1.55
CA SER A 239 -17.76 5.09 2.42
C SER A 239 -17.42 6.58 2.31
N ARG A 240 -16.13 6.93 2.29
CA ARG A 240 -15.66 8.31 2.14
C ARG A 240 -16.06 8.91 0.80
N LEU A 241 -15.93 8.15 -0.29
CA LEU A 241 -16.35 8.58 -1.62
C LEU A 241 -17.87 8.77 -1.71
N TYR A 242 -18.65 7.87 -1.10
CA TYR A 242 -20.11 8.00 -1.04
C TYR A 242 -20.55 9.32 -0.38
N TYR A 243 -19.98 9.65 0.78
CA TYR A 243 -20.30 10.91 1.47
C TYR A 243 -19.76 12.16 0.76
N LEU A 244 -18.66 12.04 0.00
CA LEU A 244 -18.14 13.13 -0.82
C LEU A 244 -19.07 13.46 -2.00
N ILE A 245 -19.73 12.46 -2.58
CA ILE A 245 -20.62 12.61 -3.75
C ILE A 245 -22.08 12.90 -3.35
N ARG A 246 -22.49 12.50 -2.13
CA ARG A 246 -23.88 12.63 -1.69
C ARG A 246 -24.35 14.10 -1.81
N PRO A 247 -25.35 14.37 -2.66
CA PRO A 247 -25.88 15.73 -2.81
C PRO A 247 -26.49 16.17 -1.48
N ARG A 248 -26.05 17.32 -0.97
CA ARG A 248 -26.54 17.88 0.30
C ARG A 248 -27.87 18.58 0.06
N ASN A 249 -28.97 17.85 0.20
CA ASN A 249 -30.31 18.44 0.14
C ASN A 249 -30.59 19.23 1.42
N PRO A 250 -31.28 20.39 1.33
CA PRO A 250 -31.71 21.15 2.51
C PRO A 250 -32.81 20.36 3.24
N GLY A 251 -32.42 19.55 4.21
CA GLY A 251 -33.33 18.66 4.96
C GLY A 251 -32.73 17.29 5.28
N ASP A 252 -31.63 16.91 4.60
CA ASP A 252 -30.84 15.74 5.01
C ASP A 252 -30.13 16.09 6.32
N SER A 253 -30.56 15.45 7.41
CA SER A 253 -29.89 15.50 8.70
C SER A 253 -28.39 15.26 8.55
N GLU A 254 -27.60 15.95 9.36
CA GLU A 254 -26.19 15.60 9.55
C GLU A 254 -26.04 14.10 9.79
N MET A 255 -24.89 13.56 9.38
CA MET A 255 -24.52 12.15 9.45
C MET A 255 -25.10 11.46 10.69
N THR A 256 -25.95 10.45 10.48
CA THR A 256 -26.63 9.76 11.59
C THR A 256 -25.58 9.18 12.53
N HIS A 257 -25.84 9.17 13.84
CA HIS A 257 -24.87 8.61 14.81
C HIS A 257 -24.41 7.18 14.47
N SER A 258 -25.28 6.36 13.89
CA SER A 258 -24.96 5.02 13.40
C SER A 258 -24.02 5.03 12.19
N GLU A 259 -24.25 5.93 11.23
CA GLU A 259 -23.39 6.11 10.06
C GLU A 259 -21.98 6.57 10.46
N GLY A 260 -21.88 7.51 11.39
CA GLY A 260 -20.60 7.99 11.91
C GLY A 260 -19.81 6.93 12.66
N LEU A 261 -20.49 6.07 13.43
CA LEU A 261 -19.84 4.92 14.09
C LEU A 261 -19.30 3.90 13.08
N ILE A 262 -20.08 3.57 12.04
CA ILE A 262 -19.64 2.66 10.98
C ILE A 262 -18.40 3.22 10.28
N GLN A 263 -18.43 4.50 9.88
CA GLN A 263 -17.29 5.15 9.24
C GLN A 263 -16.05 5.15 10.14
N LEU A 264 -16.23 5.41 11.44
CA LEU A 264 -15.14 5.39 12.42
C LEU A 264 -14.51 3.99 12.50
N VAL A 265 -15.32 2.93 12.59
CA VAL A 265 -14.83 1.55 12.64
C VAL A 265 -14.07 1.20 11.36
N LEU A 266 -14.63 1.50 10.18
CA LEU A 266 -13.98 1.25 8.89
C LEU A 266 -12.64 2.01 8.77
N LEU A 267 -12.58 3.24 9.30
CA LEU A 267 -11.37 4.04 9.35
C LEU A 267 -10.27 3.38 10.20
N TYR A 268 -10.60 2.87 11.39
CA TYR A 268 -9.62 2.16 12.22
C TYR A 268 -9.15 0.84 11.60
N ILE A 269 -10.04 0.13 10.89
CA ILE A 269 -9.67 -1.08 10.14
C ILE A 269 -8.68 -0.73 9.02
N SER A 270 -8.90 0.38 8.33
CA SER A 270 -7.97 0.95 7.35
C SER A 270 -6.62 1.31 7.98
N TYR A 271 -6.59 1.96 9.14
CA TYR A 271 -5.33 2.23 9.86
C TYR A 271 -4.58 0.95 10.26
N ALA A 272 -5.31 -0.06 10.73
CA ALA A 272 -4.74 -1.36 11.06
C ALA A 272 -4.13 -2.06 9.83
N HIS A 273 -4.67 -1.85 8.63
CA HIS A 273 -4.12 -2.41 7.38
C HIS A 273 -2.67 -1.97 7.15
N HIS A 274 -2.36 -0.69 7.39
CA HIS A 274 -1.00 -0.14 7.24
C HIS A 274 -0.02 -0.71 8.27
N ALA A 275 -0.50 -1.13 9.45
CA ALA A 275 0.31 -1.79 10.48
C ALA A 275 0.45 -3.32 10.29
N SER A 276 -0.36 -3.93 9.40
CA SER A 276 -0.50 -5.39 9.32
C SER A 276 0.43 -6.08 8.31
N LYS A 277 1.22 -5.33 7.52
CA LYS A 277 2.04 -5.89 6.43
C LYS A 277 3.01 -6.97 6.88
N PHE A 278 3.67 -6.75 8.01
CA PHE A 278 4.58 -7.73 8.61
C PHE A 278 3.90 -9.10 8.79
N TRP A 279 2.69 -9.11 9.36
CA TRP A 279 1.93 -10.34 9.60
C TRP A 279 1.53 -11.04 8.30
N ILE A 280 1.12 -10.27 7.29
CA ILE A 280 0.86 -10.80 5.95
C ILE A 280 2.11 -11.49 5.40
N PHE A 281 3.29 -10.89 5.57
CA PHE A 281 4.54 -11.47 5.08
C PHE A 281 4.97 -12.73 5.83
N VAL A 282 4.77 -12.77 7.16
CA VAL A 282 5.02 -13.97 7.97
C VAL A 282 4.15 -15.13 7.52
N ILE A 283 2.85 -14.89 7.28
CA ILE A 283 1.90 -15.94 6.87
C ILE A 283 2.15 -16.40 5.43
N VAL A 284 2.41 -15.46 4.53
CA VAL A 284 2.39 -15.72 3.08
C VAL A 284 3.79 -16.05 2.55
N SER A 285 4.87 -15.54 3.12
CA SER A 285 6.21 -15.65 2.54
C SER A 285 7.18 -16.45 3.41
N LYS A 286 7.43 -17.71 3.01
CA LYS A 286 8.48 -18.55 3.60
C LYS A 286 9.88 -17.92 3.45
N ASN A 287 10.12 -17.20 2.36
CA ASN A 287 11.38 -16.49 2.12
C ASN A 287 11.59 -15.34 3.12
N PHE A 288 10.52 -14.60 3.39
CA PHE A 288 10.55 -13.54 4.40
C PHE A 288 10.88 -14.14 5.77
N LEU A 289 10.22 -15.22 6.16
CA LEU A 289 10.46 -15.87 7.45
C LEU A 289 11.91 -16.39 7.60
N LYS A 290 12.48 -16.98 6.54
CA LYS A 290 13.88 -17.42 6.53
C LYS A 290 14.83 -16.23 6.76
N ASN A 291 14.63 -15.15 6.01
CA ASN A 291 15.48 -13.95 6.10
C ASN A 291 15.30 -13.22 7.43
N LEU A 292 14.07 -13.15 7.95
CA LEU A 292 13.77 -12.58 9.27
C LEU A 292 14.57 -13.29 10.37
N LYS A 293 14.58 -14.64 10.37
CA LYS A 293 15.38 -15.42 11.33
C LYS A 293 16.87 -15.10 11.23
N GLN A 294 17.40 -14.96 10.01
CA GLN A 294 18.80 -14.63 9.79
C GLN A 294 19.14 -13.21 10.27
N THR A 295 18.33 -12.21 9.90
CA THR A 295 18.52 -10.82 10.33
C THR A 295 18.44 -10.68 11.85
N VAL A 296 17.49 -11.35 12.51
CA VAL A 296 17.39 -11.36 13.97
C VAL A 296 18.63 -12.01 14.59
N ALA A 297 19.10 -13.13 14.04
CA ALA A 297 20.31 -13.81 14.53
C ALA A 297 21.57 -12.92 14.41
N GLU A 298 21.71 -12.17 13.31
CA GLU A 298 22.80 -11.21 13.10
C GLU A 298 22.74 -10.03 14.09
N LEU A 299 21.54 -9.49 14.35
CA LEU A 299 21.33 -8.42 15.34
C LEU A 299 21.62 -8.88 16.78
N THR A 300 21.26 -10.11 17.12
CA THR A 300 21.59 -10.69 18.44
C THR A 300 23.08 -10.98 18.60
N LYS A 301 23.80 -11.31 17.52
CA LYS A 301 25.25 -11.54 17.56
C LYS A 301 26.07 -10.25 17.69
N CYS A 302 25.58 -9.13 17.18
CA CYS A 302 26.24 -7.82 17.36
C CYS A 302 26.06 -7.21 18.76
N ARG A 303 25.34 -7.90 19.66
CA ARG A 303 25.04 -7.45 21.03
C ARG A 303 25.81 -8.21 22.11
N CYS A 304 26.75 -9.06 21.72
CA CYS A 304 27.77 -9.70 22.56
C CYS A 304 29.15 -9.24 22.09
#